data_AF-A0AAU9PUP9-F1
#
_entry.id   AF-A0AAU9PUP9-F1
#
_cell.length_a   1.000
_cell.length_b   1.000
_cell.length_c   1.000
_cell.angle_alpha   90.00
_cell.angle_beta   90.00
_cell.angle_gamma   90.00
#
_symmetry.space_group_name_H-M   'P 1'
#
loop_
_entity.id
_entity.type
_entity.pdbx_description
1 polymer ?
#
loop_
_entity_poly.entity_id
_entity_poly.type
_entity_poly.pdbx_seq_one_letter_code
_entity_poly.pdbx_strand_id
1 'polypeptide(L)'
;MKKINEIYRYKTEEYSTDAINKFNIYPEQIPSWLVDWIPESGGYLIGNLQPAHMDFRFFTLGNLWAIVSSLGTPKQNDGILNLIEEKWDDLVANMPLKICYPALDYDEWRIITGSDPKNTPWSYHNGGSWPTLLWQFTLACIKMKRPELARKAIALAEKRLSLDQWPEYYDTRYGRFIGKQSRLYQTWTIAGFLTSKKLLENSEMASKLFWEEDYQLLENCVCGLGKHGRKKCSRSAARSHFVL
;
A
#
# COMPACT_ATOMS: atom_id res chain seq x y z
N MET A 1 -14.12 -6.96 -1.93
CA MET A 1 -15.03 -6.95 -3.11
C MET A 1 -16.11 -5.85 -3.15
N LYS A 2 -16.84 -5.52 -2.06
CA LYS A 2 -18.01 -4.61 -2.12
C LYS A 2 -17.75 -3.28 -2.85
N LYS A 3 -16.61 -2.61 -2.59
CA LYS A 3 -16.31 -1.30 -3.18
C LYS A 3 -15.99 -1.35 -4.67
N ILE A 4 -15.26 -2.36 -5.14
CA ILE A 4 -14.99 -2.56 -6.58
C ILE A 4 -16.31 -2.83 -7.32
N ASN A 5 -17.19 -3.64 -6.74
CA ASN A 5 -18.52 -3.89 -7.32
C ASN A 5 -19.39 -2.62 -7.36
N GLU A 6 -19.21 -1.69 -6.43
CA GLU A 6 -19.85 -0.36 -6.47
C GLU A 6 -19.32 0.45 -7.65
N ILE A 7 -18.00 0.54 -7.82
CA ILE A 7 -17.34 1.26 -8.92
C ILE A 7 -17.72 0.66 -10.28
N TYR A 8 -17.76 -0.68 -10.37
CA TYR A 8 -18.20 -1.40 -11.57
C TYR A 8 -19.63 -1.06 -12.00
N ARG A 9 -20.46 -0.54 -11.08
CA ARG A 9 -21.85 -0.17 -11.32
C ARG A 9 -22.05 1.35 -11.38
N TYR A 10 -20.98 2.13 -11.46
CA TYR A 10 -21.09 3.57 -11.59
C TYR A 10 -21.84 3.97 -12.85
N LYS A 11 -22.66 5.01 -12.71
CA LYS A 11 -23.19 5.75 -13.85
C LYS A 11 -22.14 6.79 -14.24
N THR A 12 -22.03 7.07 -15.52
CA THR A 12 -21.16 8.11 -16.06
C THR A 12 -21.97 9.36 -16.38
N GLU A 13 -21.27 10.47 -16.62
CA GLU A 13 -21.85 11.77 -16.95
C GLU A 13 -22.82 12.32 -15.88
N GLU A 14 -22.56 11.98 -14.62
CA GLU A 14 -23.31 12.52 -13.49
C GLU A 14 -22.94 14.00 -13.26
N TYR A 15 -23.90 14.91 -13.47
CA TYR A 15 -23.72 16.34 -13.22
C TYR A 15 -24.59 16.81 -12.05
N SER A 16 -24.08 16.65 -10.83
CA SER A 16 -24.75 17.08 -9.60
C SER A 16 -23.78 17.12 -8.41
N THR A 17 -24.07 17.94 -7.40
CA THR A 17 -23.37 17.87 -6.10
C THR A 17 -23.68 16.59 -5.33
N ASP A 18 -24.77 15.91 -5.70
CA ASP A 18 -25.20 14.62 -5.16
C ASP A 18 -24.73 13.42 -6.01
N ALA A 19 -23.84 13.65 -6.99
CA ALA A 19 -23.27 12.59 -7.82
C ALA A 19 -22.51 11.55 -6.98
N ILE A 20 -22.74 10.27 -7.27
CA ILE A 20 -22.03 9.15 -6.66
C ILE A 20 -20.65 9.02 -7.31
N ASN A 21 -20.62 8.99 -8.64
CA ASN A 21 -19.38 8.94 -9.43
C ASN A 21 -18.77 10.34 -9.60
N LYS A 22 -18.25 10.91 -8.51
CA LYS A 22 -17.74 12.30 -8.47
C LYS A 22 -16.61 12.62 -9.45
N PHE A 23 -15.88 11.60 -9.88
CA PHE A 23 -14.73 11.75 -10.77
C PHE A 23 -15.03 11.30 -12.21
N ASN A 24 -16.29 10.98 -12.54
CA ASN A 24 -16.70 10.43 -13.83
C ASN A 24 -15.82 9.24 -14.29
N ILE A 25 -15.59 8.29 -13.37
CA ILE A 25 -14.81 7.09 -13.65
C ILE A 25 -15.65 6.17 -14.53
N TYR A 26 -15.10 5.78 -15.67
CA TYR A 26 -15.69 4.79 -16.56
C TYR A 26 -15.40 3.39 -15.99
N PRO A 27 -16.43 2.55 -15.69
CA PRO A 27 -16.24 1.21 -15.14
C PRO A 27 -15.30 0.32 -15.95
N GLU A 28 -15.20 0.55 -17.26
CA GLU A 28 -14.31 -0.16 -18.19
C GLU A 28 -12.82 0.05 -17.89
N GLN A 29 -12.47 1.03 -17.05
CA GLN A 29 -11.10 1.23 -16.57
C GLN A 29 -10.69 0.23 -15.48
N ILE A 30 -11.63 -0.51 -14.88
CA ILE A 30 -11.28 -1.55 -13.90
C ILE A 30 -10.50 -2.64 -14.64
N PRO A 31 -9.22 -2.86 -14.32
CA PRO A 31 -8.43 -3.81 -15.08
C PRO A 31 -8.81 -5.23 -14.70
N SER A 32 -8.79 -6.13 -15.69
CA SER A 32 -9.16 -7.54 -15.52
C SER A 32 -8.38 -8.22 -14.40
N TRP A 33 -7.07 -7.91 -14.29
CA TRP A 33 -6.22 -8.48 -13.25
C TRP A 33 -6.71 -8.18 -11.84
N LEU A 34 -7.34 -7.02 -11.59
CA LEU A 34 -7.71 -6.60 -10.24
C LEU A 34 -8.83 -7.48 -9.68
N VAL A 35 -9.79 -7.86 -10.53
CA VAL A 35 -10.96 -8.64 -10.12
C VAL A 35 -10.54 -10.02 -9.64
N ASP A 36 -9.59 -10.64 -10.33
CA ASP A 36 -9.03 -11.95 -9.97
C ASP A 36 -7.99 -11.86 -8.86
N TRP A 37 -7.30 -10.72 -8.77
CA TRP A 37 -6.18 -10.56 -7.84
C TRP A 37 -6.62 -10.14 -6.44
N ILE A 38 -7.68 -9.36 -6.26
CA ILE A 38 -8.04 -8.87 -4.93
C ILE A 38 -8.70 -9.98 -4.07
N PRO A 39 -8.28 -10.19 -2.81
CA PRO A 39 -8.86 -11.22 -1.96
C PRO A 39 -10.24 -10.83 -1.40
N GLU A 40 -10.92 -11.81 -0.80
CA GLU A 40 -12.16 -11.58 -0.04
C GLU A 40 -11.89 -10.76 1.22
N SER A 41 -10.84 -11.11 1.97
CA SER A 41 -10.40 -10.48 3.21
C SER A 41 -9.24 -9.51 3.01
N GLY A 42 -9.46 -8.38 2.35
CA GLY A 42 -8.42 -7.37 2.24
C GLY A 42 -8.82 -6.15 1.44
N GLY A 43 -7.90 -5.20 1.34
CA GLY A 43 -8.07 -4.00 0.54
C GLY A 43 -6.87 -3.07 0.67
N TYR A 44 -6.82 -2.06 -0.19
CA TYR A 44 -5.74 -1.07 -0.19
C TYR A 44 -6.27 0.28 -0.65
N LEU A 45 -5.47 1.31 -0.42
CA LEU A 45 -5.68 2.63 -1.01
C LEU A 45 -5.13 2.61 -2.44
N ILE A 46 -5.99 2.96 -3.39
CA ILE A 46 -5.67 3.06 -4.82
C ILE A 46 -4.47 3.99 -5.06
N GLY A 47 -3.73 3.73 -6.14
CA GLY A 47 -2.51 4.47 -6.46
C GLY A 47 -2.76 5.93 -6.82
N ASN A 48 -3.86 6.22 -7.54
CA ASN A 48 -4.18 7.57 -7.96
C ASN A 48 -5.68 7.74 -8.28
N LEU A 49 -6.18 8.97 -8.14
CA LEU A 49 -7.54 9.36 -8.49
C LEU A 49 -7.55 10.77 -9.09
N GLN A 50 -8.06 10.89 -10.31
CA GLN A 50 -8.09 12.11 -11.10
C GLN A 50 -9.42 12.21 -11.87
N PRO A 51 -9.76 13.37 -12.46
CA PRO A 51 -10.90 13.47 -13.37
C PRO A 51 -10.83 12.41 -14.48
N ALA A 52 -11.86 11.59 -14.56
CA ALA A 52 -12.01 10.47 -15.49
C ALA A 52 -10.88 9.42 -15.45
N HIS A 53 -10.08 9.34 -14.39
CA HIS A 53 -9.00 8.36 -14.30
C HIS A 53 -8.77 7.84 -12.87
N MET A 54 -8.60 6.52 -12.76
CA MET A 54 -8.26 5.84 -11.52
C MET A 54 -7.10 4.86 -11.76
N ASP A 55 -5.98 5.06 -11.07
CA ASP A 55 -4.86 4.11 -11.11
C ASP A 55 -5.07 3.07 -10.02
N PHE A 56 -5.44 1.87 -10.46
CA PHE A 56 -5.73 0.74 -9.57
C PHE A 56 -4.47 0.04 -9.04
N ARG A 57 -3.26 0.40 -9.47
CA ARG A 57 -2.06 -0.29 -8.96
C ARG A 57 -1.91 -0.13 -7.45
N PHE A 58 -1.44 -1.19 -6.81
CA PHE A 58 -1.03 -1.16 -5.41
C PHE A 58 0.33 -0.47 -5.31
N PHE A 59 0.46 0.52 -4.43
CA PHE A 59 1.73 1.17 -4.11
C PHE A 59 2.07 0.95 -2.64
N THR A 60 3.17 0.24 -2.39
CA THR A 60 3.54 -0.23 -1.06
C THR A 60 3.79 0.92 -0.11
N LEU A 61 4.66 1.87 -0.49
CA LEU A 61 5.06 2.96 0.40
C LEU A 61 3.87 3.80 0.88
N GLY A 62 2.94 4.13 -0.02
CA GLY A 62 1.74 4.90 0.31
C GLY A 62 0.82 4.17 1.28
N ASN A 63 0.58 2.88 1.04
CA ASN A 63 -0.26 2.05 1.91
C ASN A 63 0.37 1.84 3.30
N LEU A 64 1.69 1.63 3.38
CA LEU A 64 2.38 1.51 4.66
C LEU A 64 2.34 2.82 5.45
N TRP A 65 2.57 3.96 4.81
CA TRP A 65 2.46 5.26 5.48
C TRP A 65 1.04 5.62 5.88
N ALA A 66 0.03 5.17 5.16
CA ALA A 66 -1.35 5.34 5.58
C ALA A 66 -1.65 4.63 6.91
N ILE A 67 -1.06 3.44 7.12
CA ILE A 67 -1.11 2.73 8.41
C ILE A 67 -0.33 3.52 9.47
N VAL A 68 0.94 3.81 9.21
CA VAL A 68 1.87 4.43 10.17
C VAL A 68 1.38 5.80 10.65
N SER A 69 0.73 6.57 9.77
CA SER A 69 0.22 7.92 10.08
C SER A 69 -1.22 7.97 10.60
N SER A 70 -1.89 6.82 10.77
CA SER A 70 -3.31 6.76 11.14
C SER A 70 -4.26 7.42 10.13
N LEU A 71 -3.86 7.51 8.85
CA LEU A 71 -4.72 8.03 7.79
C LEU A 71 -5.88 7.08 7.49
N GLY A 72 -5.59 5.77 7.43
CA GLY A 72 -6.60 4.73 7.27
C GLY A 72 -7.28 4.40 8.60
N THR A 73 -8.56 4.02 8.53
CA THR A 73 -9.27 3.42 9.68
C THR A 73 -8.64 2.10 10.11
N PRO A 74 -8.82 1.62 11.36
CA PRO A 74 -8.28 0.33 11.80
C PRO A 74 -8.62 -0.82 10.85
N LYS A 75 -9.88 -0.89 10.40
CA LYS A 75 -10.35 -1.87 9.42
C LYS A 75 -9.66 -1.78 8.06
N GLN A 76 -9.37 -0.57 7.57
CA GLN A 76 -8.62 -0.40 6.31
C GLN A 76 -7.16 -0.81 6.48
N ASN A 77 -6.55 -0.47 7.62
CA ASN A 77 -5.15 -0.80 7.92
C ASN A 77 -4.96 -2.31 8.06
N ASP A 78 -5.89 -3.00 8.75
CA ASP A 78 -5.93 -4.47 8.76
C ASP A 78 -6.13 -5.04 7.36
N GLY A 79 -7.03 -4.44 6.57
CA GLY A 79 -7.26 -4.84 5.18
C GLY A 79 -6.00 -4.78 4.31
N ILE A 80 -5.14 -3.78 4.52
CA ILE A 80 -3.85 -3.63 3.81
C ILE A 80 -2.89 -4.76 4.20
N LEU A 81 -2.74 -5.05 5.50
CA LEU A 81 -1.84 -6.12 5.93
C LEU A 81 -2.36 -7.51 5.53
N ASN A 82 -3.67 -7.74 5.57
CA ASN A 82 -4.27 -8.98 5.08
C ASN A 82 -4.03 -9.15 3.58
N LEU A 83 -4.17 -8.08 2.78
CA LEU A 83 -3.83 -8.13 1.35
C LEU A 83 -2.36 -8.52 1.14
N ILE A 84 -1.43 -7.91 1.88
CA ILE A 84 0.01 -8.24 1.78
C ILE A 84 0.27 -9.70 2.16
N GLU A 85 -0.40 -10.21 3.18
CA GLU A 85 -0.26 -11.60 3.61
C GLU A 85 -0.86 -12.59 2.60
N GLU A 86 -2.06 -12.33 2.09
CA GLU A 86 -2.72 -13.21 1.12
C GLU A 86 -2.07 -13.17 -0.27
N LYS A 87 -1.49 -12.03 -0.64
CA LYS A 87 -0.75 -11.84 -1.90
C LYS A 87 0.75 -11.78 -1.66
N TRP A 88 1.24 -12.55 -0.68
CA TRP A 88 2.64 -12.58 -0.28
C TRP A 88 3.59 -12.84 -1.46
N ASP A 89 3.25 -13.81 -2.32
CA ASP A 89 4.10 -14.19 -3.45
C ASP A 89 4.20 -13.10 -4.54
N ASP A 90 3.21 -12.20 -4.62
CA ASP A 90 3.20 -11.07 -5.54
C ASP A 90 3.85 -9.82 -4.90
N LEU A 91 3.53 -9.51 -3.64
CA LEU A 91 3.89 -8.24 -2.99
C LEU A 91 5.20 -8.29 -2.18
N VAL A 92 5.53 -9.46 -1.63
CA VAL A 92 6.81 -9.73 -0.95
C VAL A 92 7.74 -10.53 -1.86
N ALA A 93 7.18 -11.51 -2.58
CA ALA A 93 7.89 -12.39 -3.49
C ALA A 93 9.12 -13.06 -2.82
N ASN A 94 10.25 -13.19 -3.53
CA ASN A 94 11.51 -13.69 -2.96
C ASN A 94 12.41 -12.58 -2.39
N MET A 95 12.01 -11.32 -2.53
CA MET A 95 12.73 -10.18 -1.98
C MET A 95 11.73 -9.07 -1.61
N PRO A 96 11.52 -8.83 -0.30
CA PRO A 96 10.62 -7.78 0.16
C PRO A 96 11.17 -6.39 -0.20
N LEU A 97 10.36 -5.41 -0.56
CA LEU A 97 8.95 -5.50 -0.98
C LEU A 97 8.84 -4.98 -2.41
N LYS A 98 7.83 -5.43 -3.15
CA LYS A 98 7.48 -4.76 -4.41
C LYS A 98 7.19 -3.29 -4.15
N ILE A 99 7.72 -2.40 -4.99
CA ILE A 99 7.41 -0.96 -4.89
C ILE A 99 5.97 -0.68 -5.31
N CYS A 100 5.51 -1.38 -6.36
CA CYS A 100 4.14 -1.38 -6.83
C CYS A 100 3.76 -2.72 -7.46
N TYR A 101 2.46 -2.95 -7.65
CA TYR A 101 1.93 -4.12 -8.35
C TYR A 101 0.62 -3.79 -9.10
N PRO A 102 0.41 -4.34 -10.31
CA PRO A 102 1.41 -5.03 -11.15
C PRO A 102 2.37 -4.04 -11.83
N ALA A 103 3.36 -4.59 -12.55
CA ALA A 103 4.14 -3.80 -13.50
C ALA A 103 3.31 -3.45 -14.75
N LEU A 104 3.58 -2.29 -15.33
CA LEU A 104 3.12 -1.92 -16.66
C LEU A 104 3.89 -2.73 -17.70
N ASP A 105 3.18 -3.29 -18.68
CA ASP A 105 3.75 -4.13 -19.75
C ASP A 105 3.33 -3.64 -21.14
N TYR A 106 4.05 -4.06 -22.18
CA TYR A 106 3.80 -3.74 -23.59
C TYR A 106 3.39 -2.27 -23.83
N ASP A 107 2.16 -2.02 -24.29
CA ASP A 107 1.68 -0.69 -24.66
C ASP A 107 1.51 0.23 -23.44
N GLU A 108 1.13 -0.30 -22.28
CA GLU A 108 1.07 0.49 -21.05
C GLU A 108 2.45 1.01 -20.68
N TRP A 109 3.48 0.16 -20.75
CA TRP A 109 4.86 0.57 -20.52
C TRP A 109 5.30 1.62 -21.54
N ARG A 110 5.07 1.38 -22.84
CA ARG A 110 5.46 2.31 -23.92
C ARG A 110 4.83 3.69 -23.75
N ILE A 111 3.53 3.74 -23.42
CA ILE A 111 2.75 4.98 -23.34
C ILE A 111 3.03 5.70 -22.02
N ILE A 112 2.87 5.03 -20.87
CA ILE A 112 2.91 5.67 -19.55
C ILE A 112 4.33 6.05 -19.17
N THR A 113 5.32 5.23 -19.50
CA THR A 113 6.73 5.52 -19.15
C THR A 113 7.47 6.27 -20.25
N GLY A 114 6.88 6.42 -21.44
CA GLY A 114 7.59 6.93 -22.62
C GLY A 114 8.69 5.97 -23.11
N SER A 115 8.46 4.66 -22.96
CA SER A 115 9.44 3.61 -23.27
C SER A 115 10.76 3.75 -22.48
N ASP A 116 10.67 4.14 -21.20
CA ASP A 116 11.83 4.32 -20.33
C ASP A 116 12.59 2.98 -20.15
N PRO A 117 13.84 2.86 -20.64
CA PRO A 117 14.59 1.61 -20.63
C PRO A 117 15.05 1.17 -19.24
N LYS A 118 14.97 2.03 -18.22
CA LYS A 118 15.27 1.66 -16.82
C LYS A 118 14.07 1.03 -16.13
N ASN A 119 12.87 1.42 -16.53
CA ASN A 119 11.59 1.00 -15.95
C ASN A 119 10.89 -0.08 -16.79
N THR A 120 11.66 -1.03 -17.35
CA THR A 120 11.09 -2.20 -18.03
C THR A 120 10.18 -3.00 -17.07
N PRO A 121 9.27 -3.85 -17.59
CA PRO A 121 8.36 -4.63 -16.74
C PRO A 121 9.11 -5.41 -15.65
N TRP A 122 8.69 -5.24 -14.40
CA TRP A 122 9.29 -5.82 -13.20
C TRP A 122 10.72 -5.36 -12.92
N SER A 123 11.08 -4.14 -13.32
CA SER A 123 12.38 -3.51 -13.05
C SER A 123 12.21 -2.16 -12.38
N TYR A 124 13.15 -1.82 -11.50
CA TYR A 124 13.26 -0.50 -10.87
C TYR A 124 11.92 0.01 -10.29
N HIS A 125 11.37 1.13 -10.75
CA HIS A 125 10.10 1.65 -10.25
C HIS A 125 8.87 0.92 -10.81
N ASN A 126 9.02 0.17 -11.91
CA ASN A 126 7.94 -0.56 -12.56
C ASN A 126 7.85 -2.00 -12.04
N GLY A 127 7.48 -2.16 -10.76
CA GLY A 127 7.31 -3.47 -10.13
C GLY A 127 8.61 -4.14 -9.65
N GLY A 128 9.69 -3.38 -9.48
CA GLY A 128 10.90 -3.87 -8.81
C GLY A 128 10.67 -4.16 -7.33
N SER A 129 11.51 -5.02 -6.75
CA SER A 129 11.58 -5.33 -5.33
C SER A 129 12.63 -4.43 -4.65
N TRP A 130 12.23 -3.69 -3.63
CA TRP A 130 13.06 -2.68 -2.95
C TRP A 130 13.24 -3.02 -1.47
N PRO A 131 14.42 -3.54 -1.08
CA PRO A 131 14.73 -3.91 0.31
C PRO A 131 14.59 -2.75 1.30
N THR A 132 14.81 -1.51 0.86
CA THR A 132 14.65 -0.32 1.70
C THR A 132 13.23 -0.16 2.26
N LEU A 133 12.21 -0.81 1.71
CA LEU A 133 10.82 -0.74 2.19
C LEU A 133 10.56 -1.58 3.45
N LEU A 134 11.53 -2.42 3.85
CA LEU A 134 11.40 -3.33 4.99
C LEU A 134 11.10 -2.60 6.31
N TRP A 135 11.68 -1.42 6.54
CA TRP A 135 11.54 -0.76 7.83
C TRP A 135 10.16 -0.11 8.00
N GLN A 136 9.58 0.47 6.95
CA GLN A 136 8.21 0.97 6.97
C GLN A 136 7.23 -0.18 7.14
N PHE A 137 7.48 -1.33 6.50
CA PHE A 137 6.65 -2.51 6.68
C PHE A 137 6.72 -3.04 8.10
N THR A 138 7.92 -3.05 8.68
CA THR A 138 8.14 -3.43 10.07
C THR A 138 7.39 -2.49 11.02
N LEU A 139 7.44 -1.18 10.81
CA LEU A 139 6.67 -0.21 11.60
C LEU A 139 5.15 -0.46 11.50
N ALA A 140 4.63 -0.63 10.28
CA ALA A 140 3.21 -0.92 10.06
C ALA A 140 2.79 -2.23 10.76
N CYS A 141 3.61 -3.28 10.67
CA CYS A 141 3.37 -4.54 11.35
C CYS A 141 3.37 -4.39 12.88
N ILE A 142 4.32 -3.65 13.45
CA ILE A 142 4.38 -3.41 14.89
C ILE A 142 3.17 -2.61 15.36
N LYS A 143 2.83 -1.52 14.67
CA LYS A 143 1.64 -0.70 14.98
C LYS A 143 0.38 -1.56 15.01
N MET A 144 0.20 -2.41 14.01
CA MET A 144 -0.97 -3.29 13.91
C MET A 144 -0.87 -4.56 14.77
N LYS A 145 0.15 -4.68 15.65
CA LYS A 145 0.36 -5.83 16.53
C LYS A 145 0.54 -7.16 15.78
N ARG A 146 1.14 -7.11 14.59
CA ARG A 146 1.45 -8.23 13.70
C ARG A 146 2.95 -8.38 13.40
N PRO A 147 3.84 -8.40 14.42
CA PRO A 147 5.29 -8.42 14.20
C PRO A 147 5.81 -9.70 13.52
N GLU A 148 5.03 -10.79 13.50
CA GLU A 148 5.33 -12.03 12.80
C GLU A 148 5.50 -11.85 11.29
N LEU A 149 4.69 -10.98 10.66
CA LEU A 149 4.83 -10.66 9.24
C LEU A 149 6.17 -9.98 8.94
N ALA A 150 6.57 -9.03 9.79
CA ALA A 150 7.86 -8.37 9.67
C ALA A 150 9.02 -9.36 9.85
N ARG A 151 8.95 -10.25 10.86
CA ARG A 151 9.96 -11.31 11.07
C ARG A 151 10.08 -12.21 9.84
N LYS A 152 8.96 -12.62 9.24
CA LYS A 152 8.92 -13.45 8.02
C LYS A 152 9.61 -12.74 6.84
N ALA A 153 9.32 -11.46 6.62
CA ALA A 153 9.94 -10.68 5.54
C ALA A 153 11.44 -10.47 5.77
N ILE A 154 11.86 -10.12 6.99
CA ILE A 154 13.28 -9.93 7.34
C ILE A 154 14.05 -11.24 7.16
N ALA A 155 13.52 -12.37 7.65
CA ALA A 155 14.16 -13.68 7.50
C ALA A 155 14.30 -14.10 6.03
N LEU A 156 13.35 -13.68 5.17
CA LEU A 156 13.46 -13.89 3.73
C LEU A 156 14.59 -13.06 3.11
N ALA A 157 14.66 -11.76 3.44
CA ALA A 157 15.69 -10.86 2.91
C ALA A 157 17.11 -11.23 3.40
N GLU A 158 17.22 -11.64 4.67
CA GLU A 158 18.48 -12.02 5.33
C GLU A 158 19.21 -13.16 4.63
N LYS A 159 18.48 -14.06 3.95
CA LYS A 159 19.07 -15.16 3.17
C LYS A 159 19.98 -14.68 2.03
N ARG A 160 19.77 -13.46 1.52
CA ARG A 160 20.37 -13.02 0.24
C ARG A 160 21.03 -11.65 0.29
N LEU A 161 20.52 -10.69 1.05
CA LEU A 161 20.99 -9.29 0.98
C LEU A 161 22.51 -9.15 1.16
N SER A 162 23.09 -9.87 2.14
CA SER A 162 24.53 -9.82 2.38
C SER A 162 25.33 -10.53 1.27
N LEU A 163 24.85 -11.70 0.81
CA LEU A 163 25.48 -12.48 -0.27
C LEU A 163 25.49 -11.70 -1.60
N ASP A 164 24.41 -10.98 -1.87
CA ASP A 164 24.24 -10.17 -3.08
C ASP A 164 24.89 -8.77 -2.95
N GLN A 165 25.66 -8.51 -1.89
CA GLN A 165 26.37 -7.25 -1.65
C GLN A 165 25.44 -6.03 -1.54
N TRP A 166 24.29 -6.18 -0.89
CA TRP A 166 23.32 -5.12 -0.57
C TRP A 166 22.87 -4.27 -1.78
N PRO A 167 22.20 -4.87 -2.78
CA PRO A 167 21.73 -4.14 -3.95
C PRO A 167 20.69 -3.06 -3.61
N GLU A 168 20.60 -2.04 -4.45
CA GLU A 168 19.58 -0.99 -4.38
C GLU A 168 18.16 -1.54 -4.58
N TYR A 169 17.98 -2.44 -5.55
CA TYR A 169 16.72 -3.09 -5.90
C TYR A 169 16.97 -4.43 -6.61
N TYR A 170 15.89 -5.21 -6.76
CA TYR A 170 15.82 -6.51 -7.41
C TYR A 170 14.73 -6.52 -8.50
N ASP A 171 14.99 -7.23 -9.58
CA ASP A 171 14.11 -7.32 -10.76
C ASP A 171 13.39 -8.66 -10.84
N THR A 172 12.56 -8.80 -11.87
CA THR A 172 11.65 -9.91 -12.20
C THR A 172 10.41 -9.94 -11.32
N ARG A 173 9.34 -10.56 -11.83
CA ARG A 173 8.07 -10.70 -11.11
C ARG A 173 8.25 -11.18 -9.67
N TYR A 174 9.16 -12.13 -9.46
CA TYR A 174 9.39 -12.70 -8.14
C TYR A 174 10.65 -12.19 -7.41
N GLY A 175 11.28 -11.10 -7.86
CA GLY A 175 12.45 -10.51 -7.20
C GLY A 175 13.68 -11.42 -7.19
N ARG A 176 13.84 -12.29 -8.21
CA ARG A 176 14.90 -13.30 -8.23
C ARG A 176 16.26 -12.71 -8.59
N PHE A 177 16.30 -11.74 -9.51
CA PHE A 177 17.57 -11.20 -10.02
C PHE A 177 17.91 -9.89 -9.32
N ILE A 178 19.20 -9.65 -9.10
CA ILE A 178 19.69 -8.32 -8.74
C ILE A 178 19.28 -7.36 -9.85
N GLY A 179 18.85 -6.16 -9.49
CA GLY A 179 18.33 -5.18 -10.45
C GLY A 179 19.32 -4.88 -11.57
N LYS A 180 18.81 -4.71 -12.79
CA LYS A 180 19.59 -4.56 -14.03
C LYS A 180 20.65 -3.45 -13.96
N GLN A 181 20.35 -2.38 -13.24
CA GLN A 181 21.24 -1.25 -12.97
C GLN A 181 21.33 -0.95 -11.47
N SER A 182 21.24 -1.99 -10.64
CA SER A 182 21.27 -1.86 -9.19
C SER A 182 22.67 -1.49 -8.71
N ARG A 183 22.78 -0.44 -7.90
CA ARG A 183 24.04 -0.17 -7.18
C ARG A 183 24.18 -1.15 -6.02
N LEU A 184 25.39 -1.66 -5.83
CA LEU A 184 25.73 -2.48 -4.67
C LEU A 184 26.08 -1.59 -3.47
N TYR A 185 26.02 -2.15 -2.27
CA TYR A 185 26.29 -1.45 -1.01
C TYR A 185 25.42 -0.21 -0.83
N GLN A 186 24.18 -0.27 -1.30
CA GLN A 186 23.28 0.86 -1.25
C GLN A 186 22.88 1.15 0.20
N THR A 187 23.19 2.36 0.67
CA THR A 187 23.08 2.75 2.08
C THR A 187 21.69 2.50 2.67
N TRP A 188 20.62 2.84 1.95
CA TRP A 188 19.25 2.65 2.45
C TRP A 188 18.79 1.19 2.50
N THR A 189 19.46 0.30 1.76
CA THR A 189 19.16 -1.14 1.78
C THR A 189 19.70 -1.72 3.07
N ILE A 190 20.96 -1.36 3.39
CA ILE A 190 21.62 -1.73 4.65
C ILE A 190 20.86 -1.11 5.83
N ALA A 191 20.62 0.20 5.79
CA ALA A 191 19.95 0.92 6.87
C ALA A 191 18.51 0.43 7.08
N GLY A 192 17.74 0.22 6.01
CA GLY A 192 16.38 -0.30 6.10
C GLY A 192 16.32 -1.69 6.74
N PHE A 193 17.25 -2.58 6.36
CA PHE A 193 17.35 -3.90 6.98
C PHE A 193 17.72 -3.83 8.47
N LEU A 194 18.76 -3.07 8.83
CA LEU A 194 19.19 -2.91 10.23
C LEU A 194 18.11 -2.26 11.10
N THR A 195 17.48 -1.19 10.62
CA THR A 195 16.37 -0.52 11.30
C THR A 195 15.24 -1.50 11.56
N SER A 196 14.88 -2.34 10.58
CA SER A 196 13.83 -3.36 10.76
C SER A 196 14.14 -4.31 11.91
N LYS A 197 15.38 -4.81 12.02
CA LYS A 197 15.79 -5.67 13.13
C LYS A 197 15.74 -4.92 14.47
N LYS A 198 16.24 -3.68 14.51
CA LYS A 198 16.25 -2.85 15.72
C LYS A 198 14.86 -2.51 16.24
N LEU A 199 13.91 -2.24 15.34
CA LEU A 199 12.51 -1.97 15.71
C LEU A 199 11.83 -3.21 16.32
N LEU A 200 12.15 -4.41 15.83
CA LEU A 200 11.63 -5.66 16.41
C LEU A 200 12.27 -6.00 17.76
N GLU A 201 13.53 -5.66 17.96
CA GLU A 201 14.22 -5.80 19.25
C GLU A 201 13.68 -4.82 20.31
N ASN A 202 13.25 -3.63 19.89
CA ASN A 202 12.76 -2.58 20.79
C ASN A 202 11.47 -1.93 20.26
N SER A 203 10.31 -2.51 20.62
CA SER A 203 9.00 -2.02 20.22
C SER A 203 8.66 -0.64 20.80
N GLU A 204 9.27 -0.21 21.91
CA GLU A 204 9.10 1.14 22.46
C GLU A 204 9.75 2.20 21.58
N MET A 205 10.82 1.85 20.85
CA MET A 205 11.40 2.74 19.85
C MET A 205 10.47 2.88 18.64
N ALA A 206 9.81 1.79 18.24
CA ALA A 206 8.87 1.80 17.14
C ALA A 206 7.64 2.68 17.43
N SER A 207 7.13 2.69 18.67
CA SER A 207 5.97 3.51 19.05
C SER A 207 6.22 5.02 19.00
N LYS A 208 7.49 5.46 18.91
CA LYS A 208 7.86 6.86 18.69
C LYS A 208 7.81 7.27 17.21
N LEU A 209 7.62 6.32 16.30
CA LEU A 209 7.71 6.50 14.85
C LEU A 209 6.38 6.26 14.12
N PHE A 210 5.30 5.99 14.85
CA PHE A 210 3.95 5.91 14.30
C PHE A 210 2.97 6.69 15.17
N TRP A 211 1.84 7.05 14.57
CA TRP A 211 0.76 7.77 15.25
C TRP A 211 -0.34 6.80 15.65
N GLU A 212 -1.07 7.13 16.72
CA GLU A 212 -2.31 6.47 17.09
C GLU A 212 -3.50 7.18 16.42
N GLU A 213 -4.65 6.54 16.36
CA GLU A 213 -5.86 7.18 15.82
C GLU A 213 -6.34 8.31 16.74
N ASP A 214 -6.55 9.51 16.17
CA ASP A 214 -7.17 10.62 16.88
C ASP A 214 -8.71 10.56 16.72
N TYR A 215 -9.34 9.87 17.66
CA TYR A 215 -10.79 9.73 17.68
C TYR A 215 -11.54 11.07 17.83
N GLN A 216 -10.91 12.10 18.42
CA GLN A 216 -11.54 13.42 18.55
C GLN A 216 -11.55 14.17 17.21
N LEU A 217 -10.46 14.06 16.44
CA LEU A 217 -10.39 14.61 15.08
C LEU A 217 -11.40 13.90 14.16
N LEU A 218 -11.50 12.58 14.23
CA LEU A 218 -12.47 11.79 13.46
C LEU A 218 -13.92 12.18 13.80
N GLU A 219 -14.24 12.36 15.08
CA GLU A 219 -15.54 12.86 15.53
C GLU A 219 -15.87 14.24 14.93
N ASN A 220 -14.91 15.16 14.93
CA ASN A 220 -15.11 16.51 14.39
C ASN A 220 -15.29 16.51 12.86
N CYS A 221 -14.55 15.68 12.12
CA CYS A 221 -14.65 15.58 10.66
C CYS A 221 -15.96 14.96 10.19
N VAL A 222 -16.46 13.91 10.87
CA VAL A 222 -17.72 13.24 10.51
C VAL A 222 -18.92 14.16 10.79
N CYS A 223 -18.88 14.92 11.89
CA CYS A 223 -19.99 15.79 12.27
C CYS A 223 -20.02 17.14 11.54
N GLY A 224 -18.94 17.50 10.82
CA GLY A 224 -18.87 18.70 9.98
C GLY A 224 -19.46 18.57 8.56
N LEU A 225 -19.73 17.34 8.10
CA LEU A 225 -20.13 17.04 6.71
C LEU A 225 -21.63 16.78 6.51
N GLY A 226 -22.44 16.82 7.56
CA GLY A 226 -23.90 16.69 7.44
C GLY A 226 -24.55 17.96 6.87
N LYS A 227 -25.46 17.82 5.89
CA LYS A 227 -26.26 18.92 5.29
C LYS A 227 -27.11 19.73 6.29
N HIS A 228 -27.09 19.42 7.58
CA HIS A 228 -27.78 20.15 8.64
C HIS A 228 -26.76 20.60 9.68
N GLY A 229 -26.49 21.91 9.70
CA GLY A 229 -25.52 22.53 10.58
C GLY A 229 -25.64 22.05 12.03
N ARG A 230 -24.47 21.78 12.63
CA ARG A 230 -24.24 21.57 14.07
C ARG A 230 -25.40 20.88 14.82
N LYS A 231 -25.80 19.67 14.43
CA LYS A 231 -26.42 18.77 15.41
C LYS A 231 -25.31 18.15 16.25
N LYS A 232 -25.36 18.39 17.57
CA LYS A 232 -24.47 17.78 18.57
C LYS A 232 -24.46 16.26 18.37
N CYS A 233 -23.41 15.73 17.73
CA CYS A 233 -23.09 14.31 17.79
C CYS A 233 -22.84 13.97 19.26
N SER A 234 -23.67 13.09 19.83
CA SER A 234 -23.35 12.53 21.15
C SER A 234 -22.13 11.62 21.01
N ARG A 235 -21.15 11.82 21.88
CA ARG A 235 -19.87 11.05 21.99
C ARG A 235 -20.01 9.52 21.94
N SER A 236 -21.22 8.99 22.08
CA SER A 236 -21.53 7.56 22.01
C SER A 236 -21.68 6.99 20.59
N ALA A 237 -22.12 7.78 19.61
CA ALA A 237 -22.46 7.27 18.27
C ALA A 237 -21.24 7.09 17.35
N ALA A 238 -20.16 7.82 17.60
CA ALA A 238 -18.90 7.66 16.85
C ALA A 238 -18.12 6.42 17.33
N ARG A 239 -18.11 6.13 18.64
CA ARG A 239 -17.43 4.95 19.20
C ARG A 239 -17.93 3.62 18.64
N SER A 240 -19.22 3.50 18.33
CA SER A 240 -19.81 2.26 17.80
C SER A 240 -19.44 1.93 16.35
N HIS A 241 -18.86 2.88 15.60
CA HIS A 241 -18.42 2.64 14.21
C HIS A 241 -16.93 2.27 14.10
N PHE A 242 -16.16 2.41 15.18
CA PHE A 242 -14.71 2.18 15.19
C PHE A 242 -14.25 1.19 16.26
N VAL A 243 -15.12 0.81 17.20
CA VAL A 243 -14.88 -0.29 18.14
C VAL A 243 -15.85 -1.42 17.82
N LEU A 244 -15.39 -2.30 16.92
CA LEU A 244 -15.56 -3.77 16.89
C LEU A 244 -14.83 -4.33 15.65
#